data_AF-A0A7S3MQN5-F1
#
_entry.id   AF-A0A7S3MQN5-F1
#
_cell.length_a   1.000
_cell.length_b   1.000
_cell.length_c   1.000
_cell.angle_alpha   90.00
_cell.angle_beta   90.00
_cell.angle_gamma   90.00
#
_symmetry.space_group_name_H-M   'P 1'
#
loop_
_entity.id
_entity.type
_entity.pdbx_description
1 polymer ?
#
loop_
_entity_poly.entity_id
_entity_poly.type
_entity_poly.pdbx_seq_one_letter_code
_entity_poly.pdbx_strand_id
1 'polypeptide(L)'
;KYSNIHQCTFCETFYLQPLGEAVPFREKRIKKKGDFMPKGAAAAQTAQEEEKAAPAQPGKCRFRTAMHRIPAKCGVCDNQLTVGGPIWNQPLHNEKFIQRLLTKIESEDCKMRTKNRLKGILNGILEEAPLRDYPLSFNLPDVCSTIRAFNPQKEKMHAAFASLNYKLIQTYYDGDLWRTDAPPEAVYDIFKKWKQISTP
;
A
#
# COMPACT_ATOMS: atom_id res chain seq x y z
N LYS A 1 8.52 -6.81 -3.33
CA LYS A 1 9.37 -6.09 -2.36
C LYS A 1 8.96 -6.56 -0.98
N TYR A 2 9.93 -6.95 -0.15
CA TYR A 2 9.66 -7.36 1.21
C TYR A 2 9.56 -6.12 2.11
N SER A 3 8.56 -6.09 2.98
CA SER A 3 8.31 -5.00 3.93
C SER A 3 8.02 -5.56 5.31
N ASN A 4 8.56 -4.93 6.35
CA ASN A 4 8.12 -5.18 7.73
C ASN A 4 6.80 -4.46 7.98
N ILE A 5 6.00 -5.02 8.89
CA ILE A 5 4.75 -4.42 9.36
C ILE A 5 4.99 -3.85 10.74
N HIS A 6 4.57 -2.62 10.98
CA HIS A 6 4.53 -2.03 12.31
C HIS A 6 3.07 -1.87 12.71
N GLN A 7 2.60 -2.71 13.61
CA GLN A 7 1.19 -2.78 14.01
C GLN A 7 1.01 -2.44 15.49
N CYS A 8 -0.07 -1.73 15.80
CA CYS A 8 -0.47 -1.50 17.18
C CYS A 8 -1.22 -2.73 17.72
N THR A 9 -1.05 -3.05 19.00
CA THR A 9 -1.77 -4.15 19.67
C THR A 9 -3.08 -3.70 20.33
N PHE A 10 -3.34 -2.40 20.39
CA PHE A 10 -4.51 -1.82 21.07
C PHE A 10 -5.54 -1.21 20.10
N CYS A 11 -5.18 -1.08 18.83
CA CYS A 11 -6.05 -0.56 17.78
C CYS A 11 -5.63 -1.16 16.43
N GLU A 12 -6.54 -1.15 15.47
CA GLU A 12 -6.36 -1.64 14.10
C GLU A 12 -5.54 -0.64 13.27
N THR A 13 -4.34 -0.30 13.71
CA THR A 13 -3.42 0.60 13.01
C THR A 13 -2.16 -0.14 12.63
N PHE A 14 -1.77 -0.03 11.37
CA PHE A 14 -0.57 -0.64 10.83
C PHE A 14 0.16 0.30 9.86
N TYR A 15 1.46 0.11 9.74
CA TYR A 15 2.32 0.83 8.81
C TYR A 15 3.29 -0.14 8.14
N LEU A 16 3.57 0.09 6.85
CA LEU A 16 4.48 -0.75 6.06
C LEU A 16 5.85 -0.08 5.90
N GLN A 17 6.90 -0.79 6.27
CA GLN A 17 8.28 -0.36 6.07
C GLN A 17 8.97 -1.28 5.06
N PRO A 18 9.30 -0.81 3.84
CA PRO A 18 10.09 -1.63 2.92
C PRO A 18 11.47 -1.91 3.51
N LEU A 19 12.02 -3.11 3.28
CA LEU A 19 13.39 -3.42 3.73
C LEU A 19 14.44 -2.59 2.99
N GLY A 20 14.17 -2.31 1.72
CA GLY A 20 15.11 -1.65 0.82
C GLY A 20 14.79 -1.90 -0.63
N GLU A 21 15.70 -1.48 -1.49
CA GLU A 21 15.61 -1.65 -2.94
C GLU A 21 16.94 -2.14 -3.51
N ALA A 22 16.85 -3.04 -4.49
CA ALA A 22 17.99 -3.39 -5.30
C ALA A 22 18.23 -2.26 -6.31
N VAL A 23 19.34 -1.55 -6.18
CA VAL A 23 19.76 -0.51 -7.12
C VAL A 23 20.83 -1.07 -8.05
N PRO A 24 20.83 -0.69 -9.34
CA PRO A 24 21.89 -1.09 -10.24
C PRO A 24 23.22 -0.54 -9.75
N PHE A 25 24.27 -1.36 -9.82
CA PHE A 25 25.60 -0.94 -9.44
C PHE A 25 26.11 0.09 -10.45
N ARG A 26 26.30 1.33 -10.01
CA ARG A 26 27.00 2.36 -10.78
C ARG A 26 28.40 2.49 -10.23
N GLU A 27 29.37 2.22 -11.09
CA GLU A 27 30.77 2.48 -10.80
C GLU A 27 30.95 4.00 -10.67
N LYS A 28 31.39 4.46 -9.50
CA LYS A 28 31.68 5.89 -9.32
C LYS A 28 32.85 6.22 -10.24
N ARG A 29 32.67 7.12 -11.21
CA ARG A 29 33.80 7.79 -11.84
C ARG A 29 34.60 8.47 -10.73
N ILE A 30 35.80 7.95 -10.47
CA ILE A 30 36.78 8.64 -9.64
C ILE A 30 37.11 9.93 -10.39
N LYS A 31 36.61 11.08 -9.91
CA LYS A 31 37.12 12.37 -10.36
C LYS A 31 38.59 12.38 -9.97
N LYS A 32 39.50 12.28 -10.96
CA LYS A 32 40.93 12.47 -10.71
C LYS A 32 41.07 13.84 -10.04
N LYS A 33 41.70 13.87 -8.85
CA LYS A 33 42.17 15.12 -8.24
C LYS A 33 43.23 15.70 -9.18
N GLY A 34 42.82 16.59 -10.06
CA GLY A 34 43.69 17.18 -11.05
C GLY A 34 42.90 18.07 -11.97
N ASP A 35 42.27 19.10 -11.37
CA ASP A 35 42.03 20.43 -11.94
C ASP A 35 41.53 21.31 -10.79
N PHE A 36 42.48 21.72 -9.93
CA PHE A 36 42.28 22.84 -9.03
C PHE A 36 42.31 24.10 -9.89
N MET A 37 41.14 24.56 -10.33
CA MET A 37 40.99 25.85 -11.00
C MET A 37 40.77 26.93 -9.93
N PRO A 38 41.46 28.08 -10.00
CA PRO A 38 41.49 29.05 -8.92
C PRO A 38 40.10 29.68 -8.72
N LYS A 39 39.77 29.95 -7.45
CA LYS A 39 38.57 30.70 -7.07
C LYS A 39 38.64 32.11 -7.63
N GLY A 40 37.76 32.43 -8.56
CA GLY A 40 37.55 33.81 -9.02
C GLY A 40 36.44 33.90 -10.07
N ALA A 41 35.55 34.87 -9.88
CA ALA A 41 34.42 35.28 -10.72
C ALA A 41 33.13 34.44 -10.65
N ALA A 42 32.17 34.99 -9.90
CA ALA A 42 30.77 34.62 -9.90
C ALA A 42 30.10 34.97 -11.24
N ALA A 43 29.28 34.07 -11.77
CA ALA A 43 28.03 34.39 -12.47
C ALA A 43 27.20 33.11 -12.64
N ALA A 44 25.91 33.24 -12.37
CA ALA A 44 24.91 32.20 -12.36
C ALA A 44 24.75 31.49 -13.71
N GLN A 45 24.53 30.17 -13.65
CA GLN A 45 23.71 29.41 -14.60
C GLN A 45 23.41 28.04 -13.97
N THR A 46 22.23 27.93 -13.36
CA THR A 46 21.57 26.66 -13.03
C THR A 46 21.19 25.97 -14.33
N ALA A 47 22.13 25.25 -14.94
CA ALA A 47 21.83 24.22 -15.92
C ALA A 47 21.50 22.94 -15.14
N GLN A 48 20.21 22.58 -15.11
CA GLN A 48 19.79 21.24 -14.77
C GLN A 48 20.27 20.31 -15.88
N GLU A 49 21.52 19.85 -15.77
CA GLU A 49 21.94 18.67 -16.51
C GLU A 49 21.19 17.48 -15.91
N GLU A 50 20.09 17.09 -16.56
CA GLU A 50 19.58 15.73 -16.45
C GLU A 50 20.70 14.79 -16.89
N GLU A 51 21.52 14.38 -15.92
CA GLU A 51 22.55 13.39 -16.08
C GLU A 51 21.86 12.08 -16.47
N LYS A 52 21.70 11.85 -17.79
CA LYS A 52 21.16 10.62 -18.36
C LYS A 52 21.94 9.47 -17.76
N ALA A 53 21.30 8.81 -16.81
CA ALA A 53 21.75 7.63 -16.13
C ALA A 53 22.33 6.63 -17.14
N ALA A 54 23.64 6.35 -17.04
CA ALA A 54 24.25 5.26 -17.79
C ALA A 54 23.44 3.97 -17.58
N PRO A 55 23.20 3.18 -18.65
CA PRO A 55 22.40 1.97 -18.56
C PRO A 55 23.02 1.01 -17.54
N ALA A 56 22.16 0.44 -16.69
CA ALA A 56 22.54 -0.53 -15.68
C ALA A 56 23.27 -1.71 -16.34
N GLN A 57 24.47 -2.04 -15.87
CA GLN A 57 25.16 -3.25 -16.31
C GLN A 57 24.38 -4.49 -15.80
N PRO A 58 24.03 -5.45 -16.68
CA PRO A 58 23.37 -6.68 -16.25
C PRO A 58 24.32 -7.47 -15.33
N GLY A 59 23.87 -7.79 -14.12
CA GLY A 59 24.56 -8.72 -13.19
C GLY A 59 25.23 -8.10 -11.96
N LYS A 60 25.33 -6.77 -11.84
CA LYS A 60 25.81 -6.12 -10.60
C LYS A 60 24.71 -5.21 -10.02
N CYS A 61 24.11 -5.64 -8.92
CA CYS A 61 23.15 -4.85 -8.14
C CYS A 61 23.67 -4.69 -6.72
N ARG A 62 23.44 -3.51 -6.11
CA ARG A 62 23.66 -3.29 -4.68
C ARG A 62 22.32 -3.19 -3.99
N PHE A 63 22.19 -3.80 -2.82
CA PHE A 63 21.02 -3.57 -1.97
C PHE A 63 21.19 -2.26 -1.18
N ARG A 64 20.21 -1.37 -1.29
CA ARG A 64 20.12 -0.14 -0.49
C ARG A 64 19.02 -0.33 0.55
N THR A 65 19.41 -0.32 1.83
CA THR A 65 18.47 -0.35 2.95
C THR A 65 17.55 0.86 2.93
N ALA A 66 16.26 0.66 3.20
CA ALA A 66 15.32 1.77 3.28
C ALA A 66 15.55 2.62 4.53
N MET A 67 15.27 3.92 4.44
CA MET A 67 15.23 4.81 5.61
C MET A 67 13.96 4.53 6.43
N HIS A 68 14.08 4.56 7.75
CA HIS A 68 12.94 4.41 8.66
C HIS A 68 11.97 5.60 8.51
N ARG A 69 10.71 5.32 8.16
CA ARG A 69 9.66 6.35 7.94
C ARG A 69 8.47 6.25 8.89
N ILE A 70 8.48 5.26 9.78
CA ILE A 70 7.34 4.95 10.65
C ILE A 70 7.50 5.69 11.98
N PRO A 71 6.41 6.19 12.57
CA PRO A 71 6.48 6.83 13.89
C PRO A 71 6.87 5.81 14.97
N ALA A 72 7.50 6.29 16.05
CA ALA A 72 7.87 5.44 17.18
C ALA A 72 6.65 4.93 17.99
N LYS A 73 5.52 5.63 17.89
CA LYS A 73 4.25 5.35 18.56
C LYS A 73 3.11 5.38 17.54
N CYS A 74 2.00 4.73 17.87
CA CYS A 74 0.80 4.76 17.05
C CYS A 74 0.20 6.18 16.97
N GLY A 75 -0.11 6.66 15.77
CA GLY A 75 -0.71 8.00 15.57
C GLY A 75 -2.16 8.14 16.07
N VAL A 76 -2.82 7.03 16.43
CA VAL A 76 -4.23 7.02 16.87
C VAL A 76 -4.35 6.91 18.39
N CYS A 77 -3.57 6.04 19.03
CA CYS A 77 -3.71 5.73 20.45
C CYS A 77 -2.42 5.92 21.27
N ASP A 78 -1.34 6.42 20.67
CA ASP A 78 -0.03 6.67 21.31
C ASP A 78 0.67 5.46 21.96
N ASN A 79 0.16 4.25 21.73
CA ASN A 79 0.79 3.02 22.19
C ASN A 79 2.00 2.62 21.34
N GLN A 80 2.83 1.73 21.88
CA GLN A 80 3.99 1.18 21.16
C GLN A 80 3.56 0.33 19.96
N LEU A 81 4.33 0.41 18.88
CA LEU A 81 4.14 -0.40 17.69
C LEU A 81 5.00 -1.67 17.78
N THR A 82 4.38 -2.81 17.55
CA THR A 82 5.06 -4.09 17.42
C THR A 82 5.49 -4.32 15.98
N VAL A 83 6.64 -4.96 15.78
CA VAL A 83 7.16 -5.27 14.43
C VAL A 83 6.81 -6.70 14.08
N GLY A 84 5.97 -6.86 13.04
CA GLY A 84 5.74 -8.11 12.34
C GLY A 84 6.72 -8.26 11.18
N GLY A 85 7.07 -9.51 10.87
CA GLY A 85 8.15 -9.89 9.97
C GLY A 85 8.09 -9.30 8.55
N PRO A 86 9.07 -9.65 7.69
CA PRO A 86 9.05 -9.20 6.32
C PRO A 86 7.96 -9.95 5.54
N ILE A 87 6.91 -9.22 5.13
CA ILE A 87 5.86 -9.71 4.25
C ILE A 87 6.11 -9.31 2.78
N TRP A 88 5.46 -10.02 1.87
CA TRP A 88 5.41 -9.63 0.48
C TRP A 88 4.43 -8.45 0.29
N ASN A 89 4.96 -7.30 -0.16
CA ASN A 89 4.21 -6.06 -0.38
C ASN A 89 4.12 -5.70 -1.87
N GLN A 90 3.85 -6.67 -2.74
CA GLN A 90 3.58 -6.40 -4.16
C GLN A 90 2.29 -7.12 -4.55
N PRO A 91 1.69 -6.75 -5.69
CA PRO A 91 0.44 -7.34 -6.13
C PRO A 91 0.49 -8.87 -6.07
N LEU A 92 -0.46 -9.46 -5.34
CA LEU A 92 -0.58 -10.91 -5.18
C LEU A 92 -1.15 -11.58 -6.43
N HIS A 93 -1.91 -10.83 -7.23
CA HIS A 93 -2.68 -11.34 -8.34
C HIS A 93 -2.18 -10.78 -9.68
N ASN A 94 -2.18 -11.63 -10.70
CA ASN A 94 -1.95 -11.24 -12.08
C ASN A 94 -3.30 -11.04 -12.79
N GLU A 95 -3.70 -9.79 -12.97
CA GLU A 95 -4.99 -9.41 -13.57
C GLU A 95 -5.20 -10.00 -14.97
N LYS A 96 -4.15 -10.01 -15.81
CA LYS A 96 -4.22 -10.58 -17.17
C LYS A 96 -4.48 -12.08 -17.16
N PHE A 97 -3.93 -12.78 -16.16
CA PHE A 97 -4.21 -14.20 -15.98
C PHE A 97 -5.66 -14.43 -15.55
N ILE A 98 -6.15 -13.63 -14.61
CA ILE A 98 -7.52 -13.72 -14.09
C ILE A 98 -8.55 -13.44 -15.19
N GLN A 99 -8.34 -12.41 -16.01
CA GLN A 99 -9.21 -12.09 -17.13
C GLN A 99 -9.29 -13.24 -18.14
N ARG A 100 -8.16 -13.82 -18.54
CA ARG A 100 -8.13 -15.00 -19.42
C ARG A 100 -8.85 -16.20 -18.80
N LEU A 101 -8.70 -16.39 -17.49
CA LEU A 101 -9.35 -17.46 -16.77
C LEU A 101 -10.87 -17.26 -16.73
N LEU A 102 -11.35 -16.05 -16.48
CA LEU A 102 -12.78 -15.69 -16.54
C LEU A 102 -13.37 -15.98 -17.92
N THR A 103 -12.72 -15.54 -19.00
CA THR A 103 -13.18 -15.82 -20.38
C THR A 103 -13.30 -17.33 -20.64
N LYS A 104 -12.32 -18.13 -20.18
CA LYS A 104 -12.36 -19.58 -20.34
C LYS A 104 -13.47 -20.23 -19.51
N ILE A 105 -13.73 -19.73 -18.31
CA ILE A 105 -14.83 -20.23 -17.47
C ILE A 105 -16.18 -19.90 -18.11
N GLU A 106 -16.32 -18.72 -18.72
CA GLU A 106 -17.56 -18.29 -19.36
C GLU A 106 -17.88 -19.08 -20.62
N SER A 107 -16.87 -19.58 -21.33
CA SER A 107 -17.06 -20.48 -22.48
C SER A 107 -17.94 -21.71 -22.17
N GLU A 108 -18.65 -22.20 -23.18
CA GLU A 108 -19.62 -23.30 -23.07
C GLU A 108 -18.95 -24.65 -22.76
N ASP A 109 -17.65 -24.78 -23.04
CA ASP A 109 -16.86 -25.99 -22.80
C ASP A 109 -16.61 -26.27 -21.31
N CYS A 110 -16.79 -25.27 -20.45
CA CYS A 110 -16.48 -25.37 -19.03
C CYS A 110 -17.64 -25.98 -18.21
N LYS A 111 -17.71 -27.32 -18.16
CA LYS A 111 -18.71 -28.11 -17.40
C LYS A 111 -18.40 -28.25 -15.90
N MET A 112 -18.07 -27.15 -15.22
CA MET A 112 -17.81 -27.16 -13.78
C MET A 112 -19.05 -26.74 -12.98
N ARG A 113 -19.48 -27.55 -12.01
CA ARG A 113 -20.58 -27.19 -11.08
C ARG A 113 -20.27 -25.94 -10.25
N THR A 114 -19.00 -25.67 -9.98
CA THR A 114 -18.51 -24.53 -9.19
C THR A 114 -18.29 -23.25 -10.02
N LYS A 115 -18.67 -23.22 -11.30
CA LYS A 115 -18.47 -22.08 -12.22
C LYS A 115 -18.93 -20.75 -11.64
N ASN A 116 -20.13 -20.69 -11.05
CA ASN A 116 -20.69 -19.46 -10.49
C ASN A 116 -19.89 -18.96 -9.26
N ARG A 117 -19.49 -19.88 -8.38
CA ARG A 117 -18.65 -19.53 -7.21
C ARG A 117 -17.29 -19.02 -7.65
N LEU A 118 -16.65 -19.70 -8.60
CA LEU A 118 -15.34 -19.29 -9.11
C LEU A 118 -15.41 -17.93 -9.81
N LYS A 119 -16.45 -17.68 -10.62
CA LYS A 119 -16.71 -16.38 -11.23
C LYS A 119 -16.84 -15.27 -10.17
N GLY A 120 -17.60 -15.52 -9.10
CA GLY A 120 -17.75 -14.57 -7.99
C GLY A 120 -16.42 -14.21 -7.33
N ILE A 121 -15.60 -15.22 -6.99
CA ILE A 121 -14.29 -15.01 -6.37
C ILE A 121 -13.35 -14.23 -7.31
N LEU A 122 -13.28 -14.62 -8.58
CA LEU A 122 -12.41 -13.96 -9.56
C LEU A 122 -12.82 -12.51 -9.83
N ASN A 123 -14.13 -12.24 -9.87
CA ASN A 123 -14.63 -10.87 -9.98
C ASN A 123 -14.30 -10.04 -8.74
N GLY A 124 -14.45 -10.60 -7.52
CA GLY A 124 -14.05 -9.92 -6.28
C GLY A 124 -12.56 -9.56 -6.27
N ILE A 125 -11.70 -10.45 -6.76
CA ILE A 125 -10.26 -10.15 -6.90
C ILE A 125 -10.02 -9.00 -7.89
N LEU A 126 -10.78 -8.91 -8.98
CA LEU A 126 -10.67 -7.81 -9.94
C LEU A 126 -11.20 -6.49 -9.37
N GLU A 127 -12.26 -6.53 -8.56
CA GLU A 127 -12.79 -5.36 -7.86
C GLU A 127 -11.77 -4.77 -6.87
N GLU A 128 -10.95 -5.61 -6.23
CA GLU A 128 -9.85 -5.20 -5.35
C GLU A 128 -8.62 -4.65 -6.06
N ALA A 129 -8.45 -4.92 -7.37
CA ALA A 129 -7.26 -4.55 -8.12
C ALA A 129 -6.83 -3.06 -8.00
N PRO A 130 -7.74 -2.06 -7.92
CA PRO A 130 -7.36 -0.67 -7.74
C PRO A 130 -6.59 -0.37 -6.44
N LEU A 131 -6.69 -1.24 -5.43
CA LEU A 131 -6.02 -1.12 -4.13
C LEU A 131 -4.87 -2.14 -3.97
N ARG A 132 -4.37 -2.72 -5.05
CA ARG A 132 -3.28 -3.73 -5.02
C ARG A 132 -1.97 -3.26 -4.39
N ASP A 133 -1.74 -1.95 -4.33
CA ASP A 133 -0.55 -1.35 -3.70
C ASP A 133 -0.67 -1.31 -2.16
N TYR A 134 -1.87 -1.57 -1.63
CA TYR A 134 -2.20 -1.62 -0.20
C TYR A 134 -2.58 -3.06 0.17
N PRO A 135 -1.60 -3.91 0.55
CA PRO A 135 -1.85 -5.34 0.74
C PRO A 135 -2.60 -5.67 2.03
N LEU A 136 -2.56 -4.78 3.01
CA LEU A 136 -3.18 -4.97 4.32
C LEU A 136 -4.61 -4.44 4.33
N SER A 137 -5.43 -5.05 5.18
CA SER A 137 -6.86 -4.77 5.31
C SER A 137 -7.17 -4.37 6.75
N PHE A 138 -8.20 -3.54 6.95
CA PHE A 138 -8.72 -3.16 8.25
C PHE A 138 -9.94 -4.01 8.60
N ASN A 139 -10.02 -4.44 9.86
CA ASN A 139 -11.26 -4.96 10.42
C ASN A 139 -12.09 -3.78 10.97
N LEU A 140 -13.08 -3.32 10.18
CA LEU A 140 -13.89 -2.17 10.56
C LEU A 140 -14.76 -2.40 11.82
N PRO A 141 -15.35 -3.59 12.03
CA PRO A 141 -15.92 -3.96 13.33
C PRO A 141 -14.99 -3.75 14.52
N ASP A 142 -13.71 -4.12 14.41
CA ASP A 142 -12.73 -3.93 15.50
C ASP A 142 -12.37 -2.45 15.71
N VAL A 143 -12.30 -1.66 14.62
CA VAL A 143 -12.19 -0.19 14.71
C VAL A 143 -13.36 0.38 15.50
N CYS A 144 -14.60 0.01 15.17
CA CYS A 144 -15.82 0.40 15.89
C CYS A 144 -15.78 -0.03 17.36
N SER A 145 -15.34 -1.25 17.65
CA SER A 145 -15.17 -1.78 19.02
C SER A 145 -14.20 -0.92 19.83
N THR A 146 -13.04 -0.60 19.23
CA THR A 146 -12.00 0.25 19.84
C THR A 146 -12.55 1.61 20.24
N ILE A 147 -13.31 2.26 19.35
CA ILE A 147 -13.87 3.60 19.62
C ILE A 147 -15.21 3.57 20.37
N ARG A 148 -15.74 2.38 20.69
CA ARG A 148 -17.08 2.17 21.25
C ARG A 148 -18.17 2.87 20.43
N ALA A 149 -18.24 2.57 19.15
CA ALA A 149 -19.26 3.05 18.22
C ALA A 149 -20.04 1.89 17.60
N PHE A 150 -21.25 2.18 17.14
CA PHE A 150 -22.04 1.21 16.37
C PHE A 150 -21.47 1.03 14.96
N ASN A 151 -21.58 -0.18 14.42
CA ASN A 151 -21.13 -0.48 13.06
C ASN A 151 -22.00 0.28 12.03
N PRO A 152 -21.43 1.18 11.21
CA PRO A 152 -22.17 1.87 10.16
C PRO A 152 -22.71 0.91 9.09
N GLN A 153 -23.76 1.33 8.40
CA GLN A 153 -24.23 0.65 7.20
C GLN A 153 -23.20 0.80 6.06
N LYS A 154 -23.06 -0.22 5.21
CA LYS A 154 -22.08 -0.25 4.10
C LYS A 154 -22.17 0.99 3.20
N GLU A 155 -23.38 1.41 2.85
CA GLU A 155 -23.62 2.59 2.00
C GLU A 155 -23.04 3.87 2.61
N LYS A 156 -23.22 4.06 3.93
CA LYS A 156 -22.68 5.22 4.64
C LYS A 156 -21.17 5.18 4.73
N MET A 157 -20.58 3.99 4.89
CA MET A 157 -19.11 3.83 4.83
C MET A 157 -18.58 4.25 3.46
N HIS A 158 -19.13 3.67 2.38
CA HIS A 158 -18.70 4.03 1.03
C HIS A 158 -18.86 5.53 0.74
N ALA A 159 -19.99 6.13 1.15
CA ALA A 159 -20.21 7.56 0.99
C ALA A 159 -19.20 8.42 1.79
N ALA A 160 -18.90 8.02 3.03
CA ALA A 160 -17.94 8.74 3.87
C ALA A 160 -16.52 8.71 3.28
N PHE A 161 -16.04 7.53 2.86
CA PHE A 161 -14.73 7.40 2.24
C PHE A 161 -14.66 8.11 0.87
N ALA A 162 -15.70 7.97 0.05
CA ALA A 162 -15.78 8.65 -1.24
C ALA A 162 -15.79 10.18 -1.10
N SER A 163 -16.44 10.73 -0.08
CA SER A 163 -16.45 12.19 0.16
C SER A 163 -15.06 12.75 0.49
N LEU A 164 -14.14 11.91 0.98
CA LEU A 164 -12.74 12.25 1.26
C LEU A 164 -11.79 11.82 0.13
N ASN A 165 -12.33 11.38 -1.02
CA ASN A 165 -11.58 10.83 -2.16
C ASN A 165 -10.75 9.58 -1.84
N TYR A 166 -11.11 8.84 -0.80
CA TYR A 166 -10.52 7.54 -0.50
C TYR A 166 -11.34 6.41 -1.12
N LYS A 167 -10.65 5.38 -1.56
CA LYS A 167 -11.26 4.15 -2.06
C LYS A 167 -11.44 3.18 -0.90
N LEU A 168 -12.60 2.54 -0.87
CA LEU A 168 -12.93 1.52 0.11
C LEU A 168 -13.54 0.32 -0.61
N ILE A 169 -12.89 -0.84 -0.48
CA ILE A 169 -13.31 -2.10 -1.12
C ILE A 169 -13.36 -3.19 -0.06
N GLN A 170 -14.45 -3.96 -0.04
CA GLN A 170 -14.59 -5.13 0.83
C GLN A 170 -13.78 -6.30 0.27
N THR A 171 -13.12 -7.09 1.13
CA THR A 171 -12.29 -8.17 0.61
C THR A 171 -13.09 -9.37 0.09
N TYR A 172 -12.55 -10.08 -0.91
CA TYR A 172 -13.18 -11.26 -1.52
C TYR A 172 -13.14 -12.50 -0.61
N TYR A 173 -12.19 -12.56 0.31
CA TYR A 173 -11.96 -13.72 1.19
C TYR A 173 -12.60 -13.56 2.56
N ASP A 174 -12.84 -12.33 3.02
CA ASP A 174 -13.48 -12.04 4.29
C ASP A 174 -14.42 -10.82 4.17
N GLY A 175 -15.64 -10.97 4.68
CA GLY A 175 -16.64 -9.92 4.67
C GLY A 175 -16.39 -8.82 5.70
N ASP A 176 -15.67 -9.10 6.78
CA ASP A 176 -15.44 -8.11 7.83
C ASP A 176 -14.20 -7.26 7.56
N LEU A 177 -13.35 -7.71 6.62
CA LEU A 177 -12.13 -7.02 6.23
C LEU A 177 -12.34 -6.12 5.02
N TRP A 178 -11.73 -4.94 5.12
CA TRP A 178 -11.84 -3.87 4.12
C TRP A 178 -10.46 -3.33 3.75
N ARG A 179 -10.23 -3.14 2.46
CA ARG A 179 -9.03 -2.46 1.96
C ARG A 179 -9.34 -1.01 1.66
N THR A 180 -8.38 -0.15 1.98
CA THR A 180 -8.45 1.28 1.67
C THR A 180 -7.06 1.84 1.42
N ASP A 181 -7.00 2.93 0.67
CA ASP A 181 -5.83 3.78 0.48
C ASP A 181 -5.68 4.84 1.59
N ALA A 182 -6.70 5.00 2.43
CA ALA A 182 -6.70 5.95 3.53
C ALA A 182 -5.64 5.59 4.59
N PRO A 183 -4.92 6.59 5.13
CA PRO A 183 -4.03 6.36 6.25
C PRO A 183 -4.85 5.98 7.50
N PRO A 184 -4.29 5.22 8.45
CA PRO A 184 -5.01 4.76 9.64
C PRO A 184 -5.66 5.91 10.43
N GLU A 185 -5.01 7.07 10.50
CA GLU A 185 -5.53 8.24 11.20
C GLU A 185 -6.86 8.73 10.57
N ALA A 186 -6.92 8.78 9.24
CA ALA A 186 -8.12 9.19 8.51
C ALA A 186 -9.27 8.19 8.70
N VAL A 187 -8.96 6.88 8.71
CA VAL A 187 -9.96 5.83 9.00
C VAL A 187 -10.57 6.09 10.37
N TYR A 188 -9.75 6.23 11.42
CA TYR A 188 -10.24 6.47 12.77
C TYR A 188 -11.03 7.78 12.90
N ASP A 189 -10.63 8.84 12.19
CA ASP A 189 -11.36 10.11 12.23
C ASP A 189 -12.74 10.05 11.57
N ILE A 190 -12.89 9.30 10.47
CA ILE A 190 -14.21 8.99 9.86
C ILE A 190 -15.11 8.30 10.89
N PHE A 191 -14.59 7.29 11.58
CA PHE A 191 -15.36 6.52 12.55
C PHE A 191 -15.66 7.30 13.83
N LYS A 192 -14.74 8.16 14.30
CA LYS A 192 -15.02 9.12 15.38
C LYS A 192 -16.15 10.08 14.98
N LYS A 193 -16.15 10.56 13.73
CA LYS A 193 -17.22 11.44 13.23
C LYS A 193 -18.54 10.71 13.14
N TRP A 194 -18.53 9.46 12.68
CA TRP A 194 -19.71 8.59 12.69
C TRP A 194 -20.29 8.44 14.10
N LYS A 195 -19.45 8.18 15.11
CA LYS A 195 -19.89 8.08 16.50
C LYS A 195 -20.66 9.32 16.95
N GLN A 196 -20.16 10.51 16.65
CA GLN A 196 -20.81 11.78 16.98
C GLN A 196 -22.19 11.94 16.33
N ILE A 197 -22.35 11.46 15.10
CA ILE A 197 -23.62 11.55 14.35
C ILE A 197 -24.61 10.48 14.83
N SER A 198 -24.10 9.30 15.21
CA SER A 198 -24.91 8.16 15.64
C SER A 198 -25.38 8.24 17.10
N THR A 199 -24.70 9.04 17.93
CA THR A 199 -25.08 9.23 19.33
C THR A 199 -26.14 10.32 19.38
N PRO A 200 -27.34 10.05 19.92
CA PRO A 200 -28.39 11.06 20.07
C PRO A 200 -28.00 12.17 21.04
#